data_AF-A0A954JUV1-F1
#
_entry.id   AF-A0A954JUV1-F1
#
_cell.length_a   1.000
_cell.length_b   1.000
_cell.length_c   1.000
_cell.angle_alpha   90.00
_cell.angle_beta   90.00
_cell.angle_gamma   90.00
#
_symmetry.space_group_name_H-M   'P 1'
#
loop_
_entity.id
_entity.type
_entity.pdbx_description
1 polymer ?
#
loop_
_entity_poly.entity_id
_entity_poly.type
_entity_poly.pdbx_seq_one_letter_code
_entity_poly.pdbx_strand_id
1 'polypeptide(L)'
;MKFWQLVSVCREKPNILKKTLEDPQWNEYLELYNLFGDLVENQVRKKLDQIVPEELVIDVLKKHHENMYISEGCLRLRPLGSQDMKITLIEVFYKYGGENLEEVMERGSVKLCD
;
A
#
# COMPACT_ATOMS: atom_id res chain seq x y z
N MET A 1 -5.19 -5.09 -5.15
CA MET A 1 -3.97 -5.23 -4.33
C MET A 1 -4.13 -6.47 -3.45
N LYS A 2 -3.05 -7.17 -3.12
CA LYS A 2 -3.06 -8.31 -2.20
C LYS A 2 -2.97 -7.85 -0.73
N PHE A 3 -3.42 -8.67 0.21
CA PHE A 3 -3.38 -8.34 1.63
C PHE A 3 -1.95 -8.06 2.12
N TRP A 4 -0.99 -8.93 1.78
CA TRP A 4 0.40 -8.69 2.16
C TRP A 4 0.99 -7.39 1.59
N GLN A 5 0.56 -6.98 0.39
CA GLN A 5 1.00 -5.71 -0.21
C GLN A 5 0.46 -4.52 0.58
N LEU A 6 -0.81 -4.57 1.02
CA LEU A 6 -1.40 -3.51 1.85
C LEU A 6 -0.69 -3.40 3.22
N VAL A 7 -0.32 -4.54 3.82
CA VAL A 7 0.50 -4.57 5.04
C VAL A 7 1.87 -3.93 4.79
N SER A 8 2.51 -4.26 3.65
CA SER A 8 3.81 -3.71 3.26
C SER A 8 3.76 -2.19 3.05
N VAL A 9 2.73 -1.67 2.37
CA VAL A 9 2.50 -0.22 2.22
C VAL A 9 2.44 0.50 3.57
N CYS A 10 1.93 -0.16 4.62
CA CYS A 10 1.80 0.41 5.95
C CYS A 10 2.96 0.06 6.90
N ARG A 11 4.07 -0.53 6.43
CA ARG A 11 5.17 -1.04 7.27
C ARG A 11 5.75 0.02 8.21
N GLU A 12 5.95 1.24 7.71
CA GLU A 12 6.48 2.37 8.51
C GLU A 12 5.40 3.02 9.40
N LYS A 13 4.12 2.77 9.12
CA LYS A 13 2.97 3.33 9.87
C LYS A 13 1.92 2.27 10.17
N PRO A 14 2.27 1.20 10.93
CA PRO A 14 1.40 0.04 11.12
C PRO A 14 0.06 0.40 11.80
N ASN A 15 0.06 1.46 12.61
CA ASN A 15 -1.14 1.98 13.27
C ASN A 15 -2.24 2.43 12.30
N ILE A 16 -1.89 2.84 11.07
CA ILE A 16 -2.88 3.26 10.07
C ILE A 16 -3.73 2.06 9.66
N LEU A 17 -3.08 0.96 9.27
CA LEU A 17 -3.78 -0.25 8.86
C LEU A 17 -4.59 -0.81 10.03
N LYS A 18 -3.96 -0.97 11.20
CA LYS A 18 -4.64 -1.50 12.39
C LYS A 18 -5.93 -0.74 12.72
N LYS A 19 -5.88 0.60 12.77
CA LYS A 19 -7.06 1.44 13.05
C LYS A 19 -8.13 1.38 11.95
N THR A 20 -7.77 1.09 10.71
CA THR A 20 -8.78 0.85 9.66
C THR A 20 -9.45 -0.50 9.86
N LEU A 21 -8.67 -1.53 10.17
CA LEU A 21 -9.19 -2.89 10.36
C LEU A 21 -10.05 -3.07 11.62
N GLU A 22 -10.00 -2.14 12.56
CA GLU A 22 -10.89 -2.08 13.73
C GLU A 22 -12.36 -1.76 13.38
N ASP A 23 -12.64 -1.28 12.16
CA ASP A 23 -14.02 -1.18 11.66
C ASP A 23 -14.63 -2.59 11.49
N PRO A 24 -15.82 -2.88 12.07
CA PRO A 24 -16.46 -4.18 11.98
C PRO A 24 -16.59 -4.74 10.55
N GLN A 25 -16.71 -3.88 9.53
CA GLN A 25 -16.80 -4.33 8.14
C GLN A 25 -15.52 -4.99 7.63
N TRP A 26 -14.37 -4.75 8.29
CA TRP A 26 -13.05 -5.28 7.93
C TRP A 26 -12.54 -6.37 8.88
N ASN A 27 -13.40 -6.92 9.74
CA ASN A 27 -12.99 -7.87 10.79
C ASN A 27 -12.23 -9.10 10.26
N GLU A 28 -12.58 -9.61 9.08
CA GLU A 28 -11.85 -10.73 8.47
C GLU A 28 -10.36 -10.40 8.22
N TYR A 29 -10.07 -9.16 7.82
CA TYR A 29 -8.70 -8.69 7.58
C TYR A 29 -7.98 -8.35 8.88
N LEU A 30 -8.70 -7.94 9.93
CA LEU A 30 -8.13 -7.75 11.27
C LEU A 30 -7.60 -9.07 11.83
N GLU A 31 -8.34 -10.16 11.67
CA GLU A 31 -7.89 -11.50 12.05
C GLU A 31 -6.63 -11.91 11.27
N LEU A 32 -6.61 -11.68 9.95
CA LEU A 32 -5.42 -11.92 9.13
C LEU A 32 -4.22 -11.06 9.56
N TYR A 33 -4.45 -9.80 9.94
CA TYR A 33 -3.42 -8.88 10.39
C TYR A 33 -2.79 -9.32 11.72
N ASN A 34 -3.62 -9.75 12.67
CA ASN A 34 -3.15 -10.23 13.97
C ASN A 34 -2.31 -11.51 13.87
N LEU A 35 -2.58 -12.35 12.85
CA LEU A 35 -1.84 -13.57 12.56
C LEU A 35 -0.72 -13.38 11.52
N PHE A 36 -0.46 -12.15 11.07
CA PHE A 36 0.35 -11.91 9.87
C PHE A 36 1.76 -12.52 9.96
N GLY A 37 2.41 -12.43 11.13
CA GLY A 37 3.73 -13.04 11.38
C GLY A 37 3.72 -14.54 11.12
N ASP A 38 2.78 -15.26 11.73
CA ASP A 38 2.62 -16.71 11.56
C ASP A 38 2.30 -17.08 10.10
N LEU A 39 1.47 -16.27 9.43
CA LEU A 39 1.14 -16.49 8.01
C LEU A 39 2.37 -16.36 7.10
N VAL A 40 3.26 -15.41 7.39
CA VAL A 40 4.53 -15.22 6.67
C VAL A 40 5.50 -16.36 6.97
N GLU A 41 5.68 -16.71 8.25
CA GLU A 41 6.59 -17.78 8.67
C GLU A 41 6.20 -19.13 8.04
N ASN A 42 4.89 -19.44 8.02
CA ASN A 42 4.37 -20.70 7.47
C ASN A 42 4.05 -20.63 5.97
N GLN A 43 4.41 -19.55 5.27
CA GLN A 43 4.18 -19.37 3.83
C GLN A 43 2.73 -19.63 3.40
N VAL A 44 1.75 -19.14 4.18
CA VAL A 44 0.32 -19.38 3.92
C VAL A 44 -0.18 -18.46 2.79
N ARG A 45 0.30 -18.73 1.55
CA ARG A 45 0.10 -17.89 0.37
C ARG A 45 -1.36 -17.60 0.06
N LYS A 46 -2.25 -18.58 0.27
CA LYS A 46 -3.71 -18.39 0.04
C LYS A 46 -4.28 -17.20 0.83
N LYS A 47 -3.82 -16.98 2.06
CA LYS A 47 -4.26 -15.85 2.91
C LYS A 47 -3.48 -14.58 2.59
N LEU A 48 -2.15 -14.68 2.42
CA LEU A 48 -1.30 -13.54 2.10
C LEU A 48 -1.70 -12.89 0.76
N ASP A 49 -1.91 -13.71 -0.26
CA ASP A 49 -2.27 -13.29 -1.62
C ASP A 49 -3.77 -13.01 -1.81
N GLN A 50 -4.58 -13.05 -0.74
CA GLN A 50 -5.99 -12.65 -0.80
C GLN A 50 -6.09 -11.22 -1.34
N ILE A 51 -6.92 -11.02 -2.37
CA ILE A 51 -7.20 -9.69 -2.90
C ILE A 51 -8.07 -8.95 -1.89
N VAL A 52 -7.61 -7.77 -1.47
CA VAL A 52 -8.39 -6.90 -0.60
C VAL A 52 -9.40 -6.07 -1.40
N PRO A 53 -10.58 -5.77 -0.84
CA PRO A 53 -11.54 -4.85 -1.44
C PRO A 53 -10.90 -3.50 -1.71
N GLU A 54 -11.28 -2.87 -2.82
CA GLU A 54 -10.79 -1.54 -3.19
C GLU A 54 -11.08 -0.51 -2.08
N GLU A 55 -12.29 -0.54 -1.53
CA GLU A 55 -12.74 0.37 -0.47
C GLU A 55 -11.80 0.34 0.75
N LEU A 56 -11.35 -0.85 1.16
CA LEU A 56 -10.38 -1.00 2.25
C LEU A 56 -9.04 -0.34 1.91
N VAL A 57 -8.55 -0.52 0.68
CA VAL A 57 -7.31 0.14 0.23
C VAL A 57 -7.48 1.65 0.31
N ILE A 58 -8.59 2.18 -0.22
CA ILE A 58 -8.87 3.62 -0.21
C ILE A 58 -8.97 4.19 1.21
N ASP A 59 -9.62 3.50 2.13
CA ASP A 59 -9.74 3.93 3.53
C ASP A 59 -8.41 3.96 4.27
N VAL A 60 -7.51 3.02 3.97
CA VAL A 60 -6.13 3.04 4.44
C VAL A 60 -5.36 4.22 3.84
N LEU A 61 -5.42 4.39 2.52
CA LEU A 61 -4.64 5.43 1.83
C LEU A 61 -5.07 6.85 2.20
N LYS A 62 -6.37 7.09 2.46
CA LYS A 62 -6.90 8.37 2.96
C LYS A 62 -6.23 8.79 4.28
N LYS A 63 -5.83 7.84 5.12
CA LYS A 63 -5.20 8.07 6.43
C LYS A 63 -3.67 8.25 6.34
N HIS A 64 -3.03 7.92 5.21
CA HIS A 64 -1.58 8.03 5.05
C HIS A 64 -1.10 9.48 4.89
N HIS A 65 -1.95 10.37 4.35
CA HIS A 65 -1.73 11.81 4.09
C HIS A 65 -0.44 12.19 3.32
N GLU A 66 0.38 11.22 2.94
CA GLU A 66 1.61 11.40 2.17
C GLU A 66 1.31 11.57 0.70
N ASN A 67 2.27 12.18 0.01
CA ASN A 67 2.25 12.29 -1.43
C ASN A 67 3.54 11.69 -1.97
N MET A 68 3.45 11.22 -3.20
CA MET A 68 4.59 10.80 -4.01
C MET A 68 4.88 11.87 -5.06
N TYR A 69 5.95 11.63 -5.80
CA TYR A 69 6.46 12.52 -6.83
C TYR A 69 6.68 11.72 -8.11
N ILE A 70 6.21 12.24 -9.24
CA ILE A 70 6.38 11.60 -10.55
C ILE A 70 7.07 12.54 -11.53
N SER A 71 8.08 12.02 -12.22
CA SER A 71 8.77 12.68 -13.33
C SER A 71 9.49 11.65 -14.18
N GLU A 72 9.51 11.84 -15.50
CA GLU A 72 10.22 10.99 -16.47
C GLU A 72 9.89 9.49 -16.34
N GLY A 73 8.60 9.16 -16.13
CA GLY A 73 8.15 7.78 -15.98
C GLY A 73 8.61 7.10 -14.68
N CYS A 74 9.07 7.86 -13.68
CA CYS A 74 9.50 7.32 -12.40
C CYS A 74 8.69 7.92 -11.25
N LEU A 75 8.17 7.05 -10.39
CA LEU A 75 7.44 7.41 -9.17
C LEU A 75 8.38 7.29 -7.96
N ARG A 76 8.35 8.26 -7.04
CA ARG A 76 9.30 8.39 -5.92
C ARG A 76 8.63 8.88 -4.64
N LEU A 77 9.19 8.52 -3.48
CA LEU A 77 8.77 9.05 -2.17
C LEU A 77 9.31 10.47 -1.90
N ARG A 78 10.41 10.86 -2.55
CA ARG A 78 11.06 12.16 -2.37
C ARG A 78 11.21 12.85 -3.72
N PRO A 79 11.06 14.19 -3.77
CA PRO A 79 11.30 14.93 -5.00
C PRO A 79 12.79 14.92 -5.34
N LEU A 80 13.11 14.80 -6.63
CA LEU A 80 14.46 14.88 -7.16
C LEU A 80 14.76 16.26 -7.76
N GLY A 81 13.75 16.94 -8.31
CA GLY A 81 13.93 18.25 -8.94
C GLY A 81 12.63 19.03 -9.08
N SER A 82 12.73 20.25 -9.61
CA SER A 82 11.58 21.17 -9.75
C SER A 82 10.53 20.72 -10.78
N GLN A 83 10.84 19.72 -11.59
CA GLN A 83 9.93 19.14 -12.58
C GLN A 83 9.03 18.04 -11.98
N ASP A 84 9.29 17.63 -10.73
CA ASP A 84 8.53 16.57 -10.09
C ASP A 84 7.10 17.01 -9.78
N MET A 85 6.14 16.29 -10.34
CA MET A 85 4.73 16.50 -10.05
C MET A 85 4.33 15.73 -8.80
N LYS A 86 3.65 16.42 -7.88
CA LYS A 86 3.09 15.80 -6.68
C LYS A 86 1.86 14.98 -7.05
N ILE A 87 1.75 13.76 -6.52
CA ILE A 87 0.64 12.85 -6.75
C ILE A 87 0.25 12.17 -5.44
N THR A 88 -1.05 12.02 -5.18
CA THR A 88 -1.52 11.34 -3.96
C THR A 88 -1.36 9.83 -4.07
N LEU A 89 -1.29 9.11 -2.94
CA LEU A 89 -1.24 7.65 -2.95
C LEU A 89 -2.47 7.02 -3.63
N ILE A 90 -3.62 7.65 -3.48
CA ILE A 90 -4.89 7.21 -4.11
C ILE A 90 -4.80 7.34 -5.63
N GLU A 91 -4.30 8.46 -6.14
CA GLU A 91 -4.08 8.62 -7.57
C GLU A 91 -3.04 7.62 -8.12
N VAL A 92 -1.98 7.35 -7.37
CA VAL A 92 -1.01 6.30 -7.73
C VAL A 92 -1.69 4.94 -7.82
N PHE A 93 -2.48 4.57 -6.81
CA PHE A 93 -3.20 3.31 -6.79
C PHE A 93 -4.12 3.16 -8.01
N TYR A 94 -4.87 4.21 -8.38
CA TYR A 94 -5.76 4.17 -9.54
C TYR A 94 -5.03 4.19 -10.88
N LYS A 95 -3.95 4.98 -11.03
CA LYS A 95 -3.24 5.16 -12.31
C LYS A 95 -2.22 4.06 -12.58
N TYR A 96 -1.54 3.59 -11.55
CA TYR A 96 -0.38 2.71 -11.67
C TYR A 96 -0.56 1.38 -10.92
N GLY A 97 -1.66 1.20 -10.20
CA GLY A 97 -1.98 -0.03 -9.50
C GLY A 97 -1.28 -0.18 -8.15
N GLY A 98 -1.75 -1.16 -7.38
CA GLY A 98 -1.24 -1.43 -6.03
C GLY A 98 0.19 -1.99 -5.98
N GLU A 99 0.65 -2.65 -7.03
CA GLU A 99 2.01 -3.20 -7.09
C GLU A 99 3.07 -2.09 -7.18
N ASN A 100 2.88 -1.12 -8.08
CA ASN A 100 3.77 0.04 -8.17
C ASN A 100 3.71 0.91 -6.91
N LEU A 101 2.52 1.06 -6.29
CA LEU A 101 2.40 1.76 -5.02
C LEU A 101 3.26 1.10 -3.93
N GLU A 102 3.13 -0.21 -3.78
CA GLU A 102 3.85 -0.98 -2.76
C GLU A 102 5.36 -0.97 -3.00
N GLU A 103 5.81 -1.18 -4.23
CA GLU A 103 7.21 -1.15 -4.60
C GLU A 103 7.87 0.21 -4.29
N VAL A 104 7.18 1.33 -4.55
CA VAL A 104 7.70 2.66 -4.17
C VAL A 104 7.74 2.86 -2.66
N MET A 105 6.73 2.37 -1.94
CA MET A 105 6.73 2.43 -0.47
C MET A 105 7.87 1.60 0.13
N GLU A 106 8.24 0.48 -0.48
CA GLU A 106 9.34 -0.37 -0.01
C GLU A 106 10.72 0.16 -0.41
N ARG A 107 10.90 0.57 -1.67
CA ARG A 107 12.22 0.89 -2.24
C ARG A 107 12.51 2.37 -2.39
N GLY A 108 11.50 3.21 -2.19
CA GLY A 108 11.58 4.67 -2.34
C GLY A 108 11.37 5.17 -3.78
N SER A 109 11.47 4.30 -4.79
CA SER A 109 11.21 4.64 -6.19
C SER A 109 10.95 3.42 -7.08
N VAL A 110 10.20 3.61 -8.16
CA VAL A 110 9.98 2.61 -9.22
C VAL A 110 9.97 3.28 -10.59
N LYS A 111 10.43 2.58 -11.62
CA LYS A 111 10.20 2.96 -13.01
C LYS A 111 8.88 2.36 -13.47
N LEU A 112 7.99 3.20 -13.96
CA LEU A 112 6.72 2.79 -14.55
C LEU A 112 7.02 2.29 -15.96
N CYS A 113 6.53 1.09 -16.28
CA CYS A 113 6.60 0.57 -17.65
C CYS A 113 5.51 1.25 -18.50
N ASP A 114 5.88 1.65 -19.72
CA ASP A 114 4.94 2.13 -20.75
C ASP A 114 4.09 0.97 -21.31
#